data_AF-A0A9D5EDY4-F1
#
_entry.id   AF-A0A9D5EDY4-F1
#
_cell.length_a   1.000
_cell.length_b   1.000
_cell.length_c   1.000
_cell.angle_alpha   90.00
_cell.angle_beta   90.00
_cell.angle_gamma   90.00
#
_symmetry.space_group_name_H-M   'P 1'
#
loop_
_entity.id
_entity.type
_entity.pdbx_description
1 polymer ?
#
loop_
_entity_poly.entity_id
_entity_poly.type
_entity_poly.pdbx_seq_one_letter_code
_entity_poly.pdbx_strand_id
1 'polypeptide(L)'
;MALALYIQAHFEKGHAEVLAECLRGLSSVPADQIEALLALCFSSRNEIVLLGLCDFILEQPPGPFLADLARWIFQSHGQDEIFGYLAAAAIARRRDDLIAALLAALKRETSPTKRKIAAQALELAAPSAAVDEARALLAGRGATG
;
A
#
# COMPACT_ATOMS: atom_id res chain seq x y z
N MET A 1 15.73 -19.58 1.23
CA MET A 1 16.66 -19.31 0.10
C MET A 1 16.11 -19.80 -1.26
N ALA A 2 15.59 -21.03 -1.39
CA ALA A 2 15.05 -21.53 -2.68
C ALA A 2 13.89 -20.69 -3.26
N LEU A 3 12.99 -20.19 -2.41
CA LEU A 3 11.85 -19.38 -2.85
C LEU A 3 12.26 -17.99 -3.38
N ALA A 4 13.28 -17.35 -2.81
CA ALA A 4 13.76 -16.04 -3.30
C ALA A 4 14.38 -16.15 -4.71
N LEU A 5 15.17 -17.20 -4.96
CA LEU A 5 15.74 -17.48 -6.29
C LEU A 5 14.63 -17.83 -7.31
N TYR A 6 13.60 -18.55 -6.88
CA TYR A 6 12.44 -18.86 -7.71
C TYR A 6 11.68 -17.59 -8.13
N ILE A 7 11.43 -16.69 -7.18
CA ILE A 7 10.75 -15.41 -7.45
C ILE A 7 11.58 -14.55 -8.41
N GLN A 8 12.90 -14.47 -8.23
CA GLN A 8 13.78 -13.74 -9.14
C GLN A 8 13.71 -14.29 -10.57
N ALA A 9 13.77 -15.61 -10.74
CA ALA A 9 13.68 -16.26 -12.05
C ALA A 9 12.31 -16.09 -12.73
N HIS A 10 11.23 -15.93 -11.96
CA HIS A 10 9.88 -15.69 -12.48
C HIS A 10 9.56 -14.21 -12.69
N PHE A 11 10.27 -13.31 -12.00
CA PHE A 11 10.21 -11.87 -12.23
C PHE A 11 10.65 -11.53 -13.65
N GLU A 12 11.74 -12.14 -14.11
CA GLU A 12 12.26 -11.99 -15.47
C GLU A 12 11.33 -12.58 -16.54
N LYS A 13 10.50 -13.56 -16.18
CA LYS A 13 9.56 -14.24 -17.10
C LYS A 13 8.17 -13.60 -17.17
N GLY A 14 7.90 -12.57 -16.35
CA GLY A 14 6.64 -11.82 -16.40
C GLY A 14 5.42 -12.56 -15.84
N HIS A 15 5.60 -13.59 -15.01
CA HIS A 15 4.48 -14.35 -14.43
C HIS A 15 3.95 -13.64 -13.16
N ALA A 16 3.24 -12.52 -13.37
CA ALA A 16 2.79 -11.64 -12.28
C ALA A 16 1.95 -12.33 -11.20
N GLU A 17 1.07 -13.25 -11.58
CA GLU A 17 0.21 -14.01 -10.65
C GLU A 17 1.05 -14.92 -9.74
N VAL A 18 2.07 -15.58 -10.29
CA VAL A 18 2.98 -16.44 -9.52
C VAL A 18 3.76 -15.61 -8.51
N LEU A 19 4.22 -14.42 -8.91
CA LEU A 19 4.92 -13.50 -8.01
C LEU A 19 4.01 -13.03 -6.87
N ALA A 20 2.76 -12.65 -7.17
CA ALA A 20 1.80 -12.23 -6.17
C ALA A 20 1.49 -13.35 -5.16
N GLU A 21 1.27 -14.58 -5.63
CA GLU A 21 1.09 -15.74 -4.75
C GLU A 21 2.33 -16.05 -3.92
N CYS A 22 3.53 -15.92 -4.50
CA CYS A 22 4.77 -16.09 -3.75
C CYS A 22 4.91 -15.05 -2.64
N LEU A 23 4.56 -13.78 -2.90
CA LEU A 23 4.57 -12.73 -1.88
C LEU A 23 3.60 -13.04 -0.72
N ARG A 24 2.40 -13.55 -1.03
CA ARG A 24 1.45 -14.03 0.00
C ARG A 24 2.02 -15.17 0.82
N GLY A 25 2.67 -16.14 0.16
CA GLY A 25 3.34 -17.26 0.83
C GLY A 25 4.52 -16.85 1.71
N LEU A 26 5.11 -15.68 1.46
CA LEU A 26 6.20 -15.11 2.26
C LEU A 26 5.72 -14.32 3.49
N SER A 27 4.42 -14.20 3.74
CA SER A 27 3.85 -13.46 4.88
C SER A 27 4.34 -13.90 6.27
N SER A 28 4.93 -15.10 6.40
CA SER A 28 5.55 -15.57 7.66
C SER A 28 7.04 -15.23 7.79
N VAL A 29 7.67 -14.77 6.71
CA VAL A 29 9.08 -14.39 6.67
C VAL A 29 9.20 -12.90 7.06
N PRO A 30 10.08 -12.55 8.01
CA PRO A 30 10.33 -11.15 8.34
C PRO A 30 10.75 -10.33 7.12
N ALA A 31 10.14 -9.15 6.94
CA ALA A 31 10.35 -8.31 5.77
C ALA A 31 11.82 -7.91 5.53
N ASP A 32 12.61 -7.73 6.59
CA ASP A 32 14.04 -7.43 6.54
C ASP A 32 14.87 -8.55 5.89
N GLN A 33 14.45 -9.81 6.02
CA GLN A 33 15.12 -10.95 5.39
C GLN A 33 14.85 -11.07 3.89
N ILE A 34 13.86 -10.35 3.38
CA ILE A 34 13.47 -10.37 1.96
C ILE A 34 13.43 -8.95 1.36
N GLU A 35 14.10 -7.99 1.98
CA GLU A 35 14.11 -6.58 1.55
C GLU A 35 14.54 -6.42 0.08
N ALA A 36 15.60 -7.11 -0.35
CA ALA A 36 16.07 -7.06 -1.73
C ALA A 36 15.01 -7.55 -2.73
N LEU A 37 14.22 -8.56 -2.34
CA LEU A 37 13.13 -9.05 -3.16
C LEU A 37 11.97 -8.06 -3.22
N LEU A 38 11.60 -7.49 -2.07
CA LEU A 38 10.52 -6.50 -1.98
C LEU A 38 10.88 -5.26 -2.80
N ALA A 39 12.14 -4.83 -2.79
CA ALA A 39 12.64 -3.73 -3.64
C ALA A 39 12.51 -4.01 -5.15
N LEU A 40 12.64 -5.27 -5.58
CA LEU A 40 12.38 -5.66 -6.98
C LEU A 40 10.89 -5.56 -7.31
N CYS A 41 10.03 -6.11 -6.44
CA CYS A 41 8.58 -6.04 -6.60
C CYS A 41 8.07 -4.59 -6.63
N PHE A 42 8.71 -3.71 -5.86
CA PHE A 42 8.42 -2.28 -5.81
C PHE A 42 8.69 -1.55 -7.12
N SER A 43 9.69 -2.00 -7.89
CA SER A 43 9.98 -1.41 -9.19
C SER A 43 8.98 -1.86 -10.27
N SER A 44 8.09 -2.80 -9.94
CA SER A 44 7.06 -3.28 -10.86
C SER A 44 5.95 -2.25 -11.07
N ARG A 45 5.53 -2.09 -12.32
CA ARG A 45 4.29 -1.39 -12.67
C ARG A 45 3.10 -2.35 -12.81
N ASN A 46 3.31 -3.64 -12.60
CA ASN A 46 2.27 -4.63 -12.73
C ASN A 46 1.39 -4.64 -11.47
N GLU A 47 0.12 -4.30 -11.64
CA GLU A 47 -0.86 -4.18 -10.56
C GLU A 47 -1.08 -5.49 -9.78
N ILE A 48 -0.96 -6.66 -10.42
CA ILE A 48 -1.08 -7.95 -9.74
C ILE A 48 0.08 -8.15 -8.75
N VAL A 49 1.30 -7.79 -9.16
CA VAL A 49 2.48 -7.87 -8.26
C VAL A 49 2.33 -6.89 -7.09
N LEU A 50 1.85 -5.67 -7.37
CA LEU A 50 1.63 -4.65 -6.36
C LEU A 50 0.51 -5.03 -5.39
N LEU A 51 -0.54 -5.70 -5.87
CA LEU A 51 -1.60 -6.25 -5.02
C LEU A 51 -1.03 -7.31 -4.07
N GLY A 52 -0.21 -8.24 -4.57
CA GLY A 52 0.51 -9.20 -3.72
C GLY A 52 1.43 -8.54 -2.70
N LEU A 53 2.04 -7.40 -3.05
CA LEU A 53 2.85 -6.60 -2.12
C LEU A 53 1.99 -5.93 -1.04
N CYS A 54 0.81 -5.40 -1.39
CA CYS A 54 -0.15 -4.89 -0.41
C CYS A 54 -0.59 -5.98 0.57
N ASP A 55 -0.90 -7.18 0.07
CA ASP A 55 -1.26 -8.32 0.91
C ASP A 55 -0.14 -8.67 1.88
N PHE A 56 1.09 -8.74 1.38
CA PHE A 56 2.27 -8.94 2.21
C PHE A 56 2.39 -7.88 3.32
N ILE A 57 2.28 -6.59 2.98
CA ILE A 57 2.33 -5.49 3.96
C ILE A 57 1.25 -5.63 5.04
N LEU A 58 0.03 -6.02 4.64
CA LEU A 58 -1.12 -6.14 5.54
C LEU A 58 -0.98 -7.31 6.52
N GLU A 59 -0.26 -8.38 6.16
CA GLU A 59 -0.03 -9.56 7.01
C GLU A 59 1.18 -9.40 7.94
N GLN A 60 2.13 -8.54 7.60
CA GLN A 60 3.35 -8.37 8.39
C GLN A 60 3.12 -7.51 9.64
N PRO A 61 3.84 -7.80 10.74
CA PRO A 61 3.84 -6.93 11.91
C PRO A 61 4.34 -5.52 11.55
N PRO A 62 3.87 -4.46 12.23
CA PRO A 62 4.28 -3.10 11.94
C PRO A 62 5.79 -2.91 12.10
N GLY A 63 6.40 -2.16 11.19
CA GLY A 63 7.83 -1.87 11.22
C GLY A 63 8.20 -0.71 10.29
N PRO A 64 9.34 -0.04 10.52
CA PRO A 64 9.75 1.14 9.74
C PRO A 64 9.80 0.88 8.23
N PHE A 65 10.40 -0.25 7.85
CA PHE A 65 10.52 -0.66 6.45
C PHE A 65 9.15 -0.82 5.76
N LEU A 66 8.19 -1.47 6.42
CA LEU A 66 6.85 -1.66 5.87
C LEU A 66 6.06 -0.35 5.81
N ALA A 67 6.25 0.54 6.79
CA ALA A 67 5.65 1.87 6.76
C ALA A 67 6.18 2.70 5.59
N ASP A 68 7.48 2.57 5.26
CA ASP A 68 8.08 3.20 4.10
C ASP A 68 7.56 2.61 2.78
N LEU A 69 7.40 1.28 2.71
CA LEU A 69 6.79 0.61 1.56
C LEU A 69 5.35 1.09 1.34
N ALA A 70 4.52 1.10 2.40
CA ALA A 70 3.15 1.57 2.31
C ALA A 70 3.07 3.04 1.89
N ARG A 71 3.95 3.89 2.43
CA ARG A 71 4.01 5.30 2.05
C ARG A 71 4.32 5.49 0.58
N TRP A 72 5.24 4.70 0.03
CA TRP A 72 5.51 4.75 -1.40
C TRP A 72 4.30 4.33 -2.22
N ILE A 73 3.60 3.25 -1.87
CA ILE A 73 2.38 2.84 -2.58
C ILE A 73 1.36 3.98 -2.56
N PHE A 74 1.19 4.65 -1.41
CA PHE A 74 0.28 5.79 -1.34
C PHE A 74 0.70 6.96 -2.24
N GLN A 75 2.00 7.16 -2.44
CA GLN A 75 2.56 8.23 -3.26
C GLN A 75 2.72 7.88 -4.76
N SER A 76 2.64 6.59 -5.12
CA SER A 76 2.86 6.12 -6.50
C SER A 76 1.79 6.63 -7.47
N HIS A 77 2.21 7.33 -8.53
CA HIS A 77 1.28 7.85 -9.54
C HIS A 77 0.75 6.75 -10.46
N GLY A 78 -0.52 6.85 -10.84
CA GLY A 78 -1.14 5.97 -11.84
C GLY A 78 -1.52 4.58 -11.35
N GLN A 79 -1.53 4.34 -10.03
CA GLN A 79 -1.89 3.08 -9.40
C GLN A 79 -3.07 3.31 -8.43
N ASP A 80 -4.13 3.95 -8.93
CA ASP A 80 -5.25 4.42 -8.10
C ASP A 80 -6.03 3.25 -7.47
N GLU A 81 -6.11 2.11 -8.16
CA GLU A 81 -6.73 0.88 -7.63
C GLU A 81 -5.91 0.27 -6.49
N ILE A 82 -4.58 0.18 -6.65
CA ILE A 82 -3.67 -0.31 -5.61
C ILE A 82 -3.68 0.62 -4.39
N PHE A 83 -3.69 1.92 -4.62
CA PHE A 83 -3.87 2.93 -3.58
C PHE A 83 -5.18 2.68 -2.81
N GLY A 84 -6.29 2.53 -3.52
CA GLY A 84 -7.60 2.33 -2.91
C GLY A 84 -7.70 1.02 -2.13
N TYR A 85 -7.14 -0.04 -2.69
CA TYR A 85 -7.04 -1.34 -2.03
C TYR A 85 -6.31 -1.22 -0.68
N LEU A 86 -5.09 -0.70 -0.69
CA LEU A 86 -4.29 -0.60 0.54
C LEU A 86 -4.94 0.33 1.57
N ALA A 87 -5.51 1.47 1.13
CA ALA A 87 -6.17 2.42 2.01
C ALA A 87 -7.40 1.78 2.69
N ALA A 88 -8.28 1.14 1.91
CA ALA A 88 -9.47 0.49 2.44
C ALA A 88 -9.11 -0.68 3.37
N ALA A 89 -8.12 -1.51 2.99
CA ALA A 89 -7.69 -2.65 3.78
C ALA A 89 -7.02 -2.21 5.11
N ALA A 90 -6.18 -1.16 5.09
CA ALA A 90 -5.58 -0.61 6.29
C ALA A 90 -6.64 -0.14 7.29
N ILE A 91 -7.68 0.54 6.80
CA ILE A 91 -8.80 1.03 7.62
C ILE A 91 -9.64 -0.14 8.15
N ALA A 92 -10.02 -1.09 7.29
CA ALA A 92 -10.81 -2.25 7.66
C ALA A 92 -10.11 -3.11 8.73
N ARG A 93 -8.78 -3.27 8.62
CA ARG A 93 -7.94 -4.01 9.58
C ARG A 93 -7.52 -3.21 10.80
N ARG A 94 -7.85 -1.91 10.88
CA ARG A 94 -7.42 -1.00 11.95
C ARG A 94 -5.89 -0.99 12.13
N ARG A 95 -5.17 -0.96 11.01
CA ARG A 95 -3.69 -0.89 10.98
C ARG A 95 -3.24 0.55 11.17
N ASP A 96 -3.09 0.97 12.42
CA ASP A 96 -2.78 2.36 12.78
C ASP A 96 -1.49 2.89 12.12
N ASP A 97 -0.49 2.01 11.93
CA ASP A 97 0.75 2.31 11.22
C ASP A 97 0.51 2.69 9.75
N LEU A 98 -0.34 1.92 9.06
CA LEU A 98 -0.69 2.14 7.66
C LEU A 98 -1.66 3.32 7.51
N ILE A 99 -2.60 3.48 8.44
CA ILE A 99 -3.50 4.65 8.48
C ILE A 99 -2.67 5.92 8.66
N ALA A 100 -1.70 5.94 9.58
CA ALA A 100 -0.80 7.08 9.75
C ALA A 100 -0.01 7.39 8.46
N ALA A 101 0.48 6.36 7.76
CA ALA A 101 1.16 6.52 6.48
C ALA A 101 0.24 7.10 5.39
N LEU A 102 -1.01 6.64 5.31
CA LEU A 102 -2.04 7.18 4.42
C LEU A 102 -2.30 8.66 4.72
N LEU A 103 -2.58 9.00 5.97
CA LEU A 103 -2.89 10.38 6.39
C LEU A 103 -1.72 11.32 6.08
N ALA A 104 -0.48 10.87 6.28
CA ALA A 104 0.71 11.62 5.91
C ALA A 104 0.82 11.86 4.40
N ALA A 105 0.51 10.84 3.58
CA ALA A 105 0.52 10.96 2.12
C ALA A 105 -0.55 11.94 1.61
N LEU A 106 -1.75 11.93 2.20
CA LEU A 106 -2.86 12.80 1.80
C LEU A 106 -2.56 14.30 1.92
N LYS A 107 -1.67 14.70 2.85
CA LYS A 107 -1.25 16.10 3.00
C LYS A 107 -0.64 16.65 1.70
N ARG A 108 0.04 15.80 0.93
CA ARG A 108 0.73 16.15 -0.33
C ARG A 108 0.00 15.66 -1.58
N GLU A 109 -1.09 14.91 -1.43
CA GLU A 109 -1.81 14.33 -2.56
C GLU A 109 -2.54 15.41 -3.38
N THR A 110 -2.35 15.34 -4.70
CA THR A 110 -2.91 16.27 -5.69
C THR A 110 -3.90 15.60 -6.64
N SER A 111 -3.85 14.28 -6.79
CA SER A 111 -4.76 13.51 -7.62
C SER A 111 -6.21 13.62 -7.10
N PRO A 112 -7.16 14.14 -7.89
CA PRO A 112 -8.56 14.19 -7.49
C PRO A 112 -9.14 12.79 -7.28
N THR A 113 -8.73 11.81 -8.10
CA THR A 113 -9.16 10.42 -7.98
C THR A 113 -8.73 9.80 -6.66
N LYS A 114 -7.44 9.89 -6.32
CA LYS A 114 -6.94 9.37 -5.03
C LYS A 114 -7.56 10.06 -3.83
N ARG A 115 -7.76 11.39 -3.90
CA ARG A 115 -8.45 12.14 -2.85
C ARG A 115 -9.89 11.65 -2.64
N LYS A 116 -10.62 11.39 -3.73
CA LYS A 116 -11.98 10.82 -3.67
C LYS A 116 -11.98 9.42 -3.05
N ILE A 117 -11.09 8.55 -3.51
CA ILE A 117 -10.94 7.19 -2.98
C ILE A 117 -10.60 7.23 -1.48
N ALA A 118 -9.67 8.10 -1.08
CA ALA A 118 -9.28 8.26 0.31
C ALA A 118 -10.42 8.81 1.18
N ALA A 119 -11.21 9.77 0.67
CA ALA A 119 -12.38 10.27 1.37
C ALA A 119 -13.37 9.15 1.67
N GLN A 120 -13.70 8.33 0.66
CA GLN A 120 -14.60 7.18 0.80
C GLN A 120 -14.06 6.15 1.80
N ALA A 121 -12.77 5.82 1.72
CA ALA A 121 -12.16 4.88 2.66
C ALA A 121 -12.19 5.44 4.09
N LEU A 122 -11.89 6.73 4.27
CA LEU A 122 -11.91 7.40 5.56
C LEU A 122 -13.30 7.51 6.17
N GLU A 123 -14.40 7.45 5.41
CA GLU A 123 -15.75 7.39 5.98
C GLU A 123 -15.95 6.17 6.89
N LEU A 124 -15.24 5.07 6.60
CA LEU A 124 -15.29 3.82 7.38
C LEU A 124 -14.30 3.80 8.55
N ALA A 125 -13.40 4.78 8.64
CA ALA A 125 -12.39 4.83 9.69
C ALA A 125 -13.00 5.19 11.05
N ALA A 126 -12.42 4.60 12.10
CA ALA A 126 -12.76 4.96 13.47
C ALA A 126 -12.50 6.48 13.71
N PRO A 127 -13.40 7.18 14.41
CA PRO A 127 -13.22 8.61 14.69
C PRO A 127 -11.92 8.86 15.45
N SER A 128 -11.16 9.85 14.98
CA SER A 128 -9.97 10.37 15.66
C SER A 128 -9.66 11.76 15.13
N ALA A 129 -8.99 12.59 15.93
CA ALA A 129 -8.61 13.94 15.51
C ALA A 129 -7.84 13.95 14.18
N ALA A 130 -6.97 12.97 13.96
CA ALA A 130 -6.19 12.85 12.73
C ALA A 130 -7.04 12.47 11.51
N VAL A 131 -8.04 11.59 11.69
CA VAL A 131 -8.99 11.23 10.63
C VAL A 131 -9.90 12.42 10.31
N ASP A 132 -10.37 13.14 11.32
CA ASP A 132 -11.25 14.30 11.14
C ASP A 132 -10.51 15.46 10.44
N GLU A 133 -9.25 15.71 10.80
CA GLU A 133 -8.37 16.67 10.11
C GLU A 133 -8.20 16.29 8.63
N ALA A 134 -7.96 15.01 8.33
CA ALA A 134 -7.81 14.56 6.94
C ALA A 134 -9.11 14.67 6.14
N ARG A 135 -10.27 14.32 6.73
CA ARG A 135 -11.57 14.52 6.09
C ARG A 135 -11.83 16.00 5.78
N ALA A 136 -11.53 16.90 6.73
CA ALA A 136 -11.66 18.34 6.53
C ALA A 136 -10.72 18.86 5.41
N LEU A 137 -9.47 18.37 5.38
CA LEU A 137 -8.50 18.70 4.32
C LEU A 137 -9.00 18.27 2.94
N LEU A 138 -9.59 17.09 2.83
CA LEU A 138 -10.13 16.58 1.56
C LEU A 138 -11.37 17.38 1.11
N ALA A 139 -12.27 17.72 2.03
CA ALA A 139 -13.45 18.54 1.75
C ALA A 139 -13.08 19.96 1.26
N GLY A 140 -12.12 20.61 1.93
CA GLY A 140 -11.68 21.96 1.56
C GLY A 140 -11.01 22.05 0.19
N ARG A 141 -10.40 20.96 -0.28
CA ARG A 141 -9.75 20.88 -1.61
C ARG A 141 -10.71 20.50 -2.75
N GLY A 142 -11.90 20.00 -2.44
CA GLY A 142 -12.93 19.66 -3.43
C GLY A 142 -13.77 20.87 -3.86
N ALA A 143 -13.75 21.97 -3.11
CA ALA A 143 -14.57 23.16 -3.37
C ALA A 143 -14.00 24.12 -4.45
N THR A 144 -12.79 23.87 -4.94
CA THR A 144 -12.07 24.75 -5.89
C THR A 144 -11.85 24.14 -7.27
N GLY A 145 -12.50 23.01 -7.59
CA GLY A 145 -12.34 22.28 -8.86
C GLY A 145 -13.60 22.28 -9.70
#